data_AF-A0A0C3A595-F1
#
_entry.id   AF-A0A0C3A595-F1
#
_cell.length_a   1.000
_cell.length_b   1.000
_cell.length_c   1.000
_cell.angle_alpha   90.00
_cell.angle_beta   90.00
_cell.angle_gamma   90.00
#
_symmetry.space_group_name_H-M   'P 1'
#
loop_
_entity.id
_entity.type
_entity.pdbx_description
1 polymer ?
#
loop_
_entity_poly.entity_id
_entity_poly.type
_entity_poly.pdbx_seq_one_letter_code
_entity_poly.pdbx_strand_id
1 'polypeptide(L)'
;MLVVHPASICDVCLDPYSITTEPANSPHVIACGHIFCLTCLRNLSPNACPLCRKSFQPDRIKKLHVAAPPELDGASEEAETAQALSFLQRVALVSRENAPDADVADVLTEVDQWLSEHSEDPNSNLPLRAAVISLRRFKVLQDQTERDKVEHRQLRHQLKHSRRNADHDLKTSRAVEESLLTRIQELEQDHALEVSPLTVENGKDGFTFPSLHSSSYLDCMHNLNPYRIPGIPTLNTVILLIHCPNLPNRFRPIVYRLS
;
A
#
# COMPACT_ATOMS: atom_id res chain seq x y z
N MET A 1 4.34 27.27 19.53
CA MET A 1 5.17 27.14 20.75
C MET A 1 6.47 26.47 20.34
N LEU A 2 7.62 27.11 20.54
CA LEU A 2 8.92 26.51 20.23
C LEU A 2 9.33 25.66 21.43
N VAL A 3 9.48 24.35 21.23
CA VAL A 3 9.97 23.44 22.27
C VAL A 3 11.48 23.32 22.09
N VAL A 4 12.25 23.84 23.05
CA VAL A 4 13.71 23.66 23.10
C VAL A 4 13.98 22.40 23.91
N HIS A 5 14.74 21.48 23.36
CA HIS A 5 15.11 20.25 24.06
C HIS A 5 16.05 20.60 25.23
N PRO A 6 15.95 19.96 26.42
CA PRO A 6 16.85 20.23 27.54
C PRO A 6 18.34 20.02 27.20
N ALA A 7 18.63 19.15 26.24
CA ALA A 7 19.97 18.92 25.72
C ALA A 7 20.41 19.90 24.61
N SER A 8 19.65 20.97 24.34
CA SER A 8 20.07 21.99 23.39
C SER A 8 21.23 22.82 23.97
N ILE A 9 22.28 22.97 23.17
CA ILE A 9 23.52 23.69 23.52
C ILE A 9 23.74 24.88 22.57
N CYS A 10 24.61 25.82 22.95
CA CYS A 10 25.04 26.89 22.07
C CYS A 10 26.15 26.41 21.13
N ASP A 11 26.00 26.58 19.81
CA ASP A 11 27.01 26.15 18.83
C ASP A 11 28.37 26.90 18.91
N VAL A 12 28.48 27.94 19.75
CA VAL A 12 29.71 28.74 19.90
C VAL A 12 30.50 28.34 21.14
N CYS A 13 29.88 28.35 22.32
CA CYS A 13 30.55 27.95 23.57
C CYS A 13 30.35 26.48 23.94
N LEU A 14 29.41 25.78 23.27
CA LEU A 14 28.98 24.41 23.55
C LEU A 14 28.34 24.20 24.93
N ASP A 15 28.02 25.28 25.64
CA ASP A 15 27.33 25.20 26.92
C ASP A 15 25.83 24.93 26.74
N PRO A 16 25.21 24.14 27.63
CA PRO A 16 23.76 23.97 27.69
C PRO A 16 23.05 25.30 27.93
N TYR A 17 21.88 25.46 27.29
CA TYR A 17 21.04 26.61 27.58
C TYR A 17 20.48 26.52 29.00
N SER A 18 20.73 27.56 29.80
CA SER A 18 20.10 27.66 31.11
C SER A 18 18.73 28.32 30.99
N ILE A 19 17.71 27.64 31.52
CA ILE A 19 16.35 28.17 31.65
C ILE A 19 16.23 29.07 32.90
N THR A 20 17.22 29.00 33.80
CA THR A 20 17.24 29.81 35.03
C THR A 20 17.39 31.31 34.74
N THR A 21 17.13 32.13 35.76
CA THR A 21 17.01 33.60 35.71
C THR A 21 18.24 34.32 35.14
N GLU A 22 19.39 33.64 35.05
CA GLU A 22 20.61 34.24 34.53
C GLU A 22 20.53 34.47 33.00
N PRO A 23 20.61 35.73 32.54
CA PRO A 23 20.40 36.04 31.12
C PRO A 23 21.54 35.57 30.21
N ALA A 24 22.73 35.30 30.79
CA ALA A 24 23.96 35.01 30.04
C ALA A 24 23.84 33.78 29.14
N ASN A 25 23.29 32.68 29.67
CA ASN A 25 23.21 31.38 29.00
C ASN A 25 21.80 31.07 28.46
N SER A 26 20.90 32.06 28.48
CA SER A 26 19.56 31.87 27.92
C SER A 26 19.57 31.94 26.38
N PRO A 27 18.71 31.17 25.69
CA PRO A 27 18.70 31.11 24.23
C PRO A 27 18.17 32.41 23.64
N HIS A 28 18.92 32.98 22.69
CA HIS A 28 18.55 34.19 21.97
C HIS A 28 18.57 33.95 20.48
N VAL A 29 17.54 34.47 19.79
CA VAL A 29 17.42 34.40 18.34
C VAL A 29 17.82 35.73 17.69
N ILE A 30 18.58 35.64 16.60
CA ILE A 30 18.93 36.79 15.75
C ILE A 30 18.04 36.85 14.51
N ALA A 31 18.08 37.96 13.76
CA ALA A 31 17.19 38.21 12.62
C ALA A 31 17.25 37.14 11.51
N CYS A 32 18.33 36.37 11.41
CA CYS A 32 18.45 35.27 10.44
C CYS A 32 17.86 33.93 10.91
N GLY A 33 17.36 33.85 12.15
CA GLY A 33 16.67 32.68 12.71
C GLY A 33 17.55 31.71 13.52
N HIS A 34 18.87 31.89 13.53
CA HIS A 34 19.77 31.05 14.34
C HIS A 34 19.76 31.46 15.81
N ILE A 35 20.03 30.48 16.69
CA ILE A 35 19.90 30.61 18.14
C ILE A 35 21.27 30.42 18.79
N PHE A 36 21.64 31.32 19.69
CA PHE A 36 22.90 31.28 20.46
C PHE A 36 22.67 31.83 21.87
N CYS A 37 23.63 31.67 22.79
CA CYS A 37 23.57 32.36 24.08
C CYS A 37 23.91 33.87 23.93
N LEU A 38 23.42 34.70 24.85
CA LEU A 38 23.59 36.15 24.79
C LEU A 38 25.07 36.57 24.86
N THR A 39 25.84 35.87 25.70
CA THR A 39 27.28 36.12 25.88
C THR A 39 28.04 35.94 24.57
N CYS A 40 27.79 34.82 23.87
CA CYS A 40 28.41 34.56 22.58
C CYS A 40 28.03 35.63 21.55
N LEU A 41 26.74 36.00 21.44
CA LEU A 41 26.32 37.02 20.48
C LEU A 41 26.96 38.40 20.72
N ARG A 42 27.21 38.78 21.97
CA ARG A 42 27.87 40.06 22.33
C ARG A 42 29.38 40.05 22.08
N ASN A 43 30.01 38.89 22.10
CA ASN A 43 31.46 38.74 21.93
C ASN A 43 31.88 38.50 20.47
N LEU A 44 30.94 38.34 19.55
CA LEU A 44 31.25 38.18 18.12
C LEU A 44 31.74 39.49 17.51
N SER A 45 32.90 39.44 16.86
CA SER A 45 33.43 40.52 16.03
C SER A 45 33.94 39.92 14.71
N PRO A 46 33.31 40.21 13.56
CA PRO A 46 32.18 41.12 13.35
C PRO A 46 30.83 40.56 13.86
N ASN A 47 29.81 41.43 13.98
CA ASN A 47 28.42 41.08 14.29
C ASN A 47 27.75 40.30 13.13
N ALA A 48 28.26 39.10 12.85
CA ALA A 48 27.79 38.21 11.80
C ALA A 48 27.48 36.83 12.37
N CYS A 49 26.41 36.21 11.88
CA CYS A 49 26.00 34.88 12.32
C CYS A 49 27.10 33.83 12.03
N PRO A 50 27.54 33.03 13.02
CA PRO A 50 28.54 31.98 12.80
C PRO A 50 28.13 30.92 11.76
N LEU A 51 26.82 30.65 11.61
CA LEU A 51 26.30 29.61 10.73
C LEU A 51 26.09 30.10 9.30
N CYS A 52 25.45 31.26 9.11
CA CYS A 52 25.07 31.76 7.77
C CYS A 52 25.76 33.06 7.35
N ARG A 53 26.65 33.62 8.18
CA ARG A 53 27.45 34.85 7.93
C ARG A 53 26.64 36.13 7.67
N LYS A 54 25.31 36.09 7.78
CA LYS A 54 24.46 37.29 7.70
C LYS A 54 24.77 38.22 8.88
N SER A 55 25.01 39.49 8.59
CA SER A 55 25.17 40.54 9.60
C SER A 55 23.89 40.71 10.41
N PHE A 56 24.01 40.91 11.72
CA PHE A 56 22.88 41.19 12.59
C PHE A 56 23.14 42.45 13.43
N GLN A 57 22.07 43.11 13.86
CA GLN A 57 22.14 44.24 14.77
C GLN A 57 22.01 43.75 16.21
N PRO A 58 22.95 44.07 17.13
CA PRO A 58 22.87 43.67 18.53
C PRO A 58 21.56 44.08 19.22
N ASP A 59 20.98 45.22 18.84
CA ASP A 59 19.72 45.72 19.40
C ASP A 59 18.48 44.92 18.98
N ARG A 60 18.61 44.06 17.94
CA ARG A 60 17.53 43.20 17.43
C ARG A 60 17.58 41.77 17.96
N ILE A 61 18.49 41.47 18.89
CA ILE A 61 18.57 40.16 19.52
C ILE A 61 17.34 39.96 20.42
N LYS A 62 16.60 38.86 20.23
CA LYS A 62 15.38 38.55 21.00
C LYS A 62 15.64 37.35 21.91
N LYS A 63 15.35 37.49 23.21
CA LYS A 63 15.35 36.36 24.15
C LYS A 63 14.20 35.41 23.80
N LEU A 64 14.51 34.12 23.67
CA LEU A 64 13.48 33.10 23.52
C LEU A 64 12.99 32.69 24.92
N HIS A 65 11.69 32.84 25.14
CA HIS A 65 11.04 32.30 26.33
C HIS A 65 10.80 30.81 26.11
N VAL A 66 11.65 29.99 26.72
CA VAL A 66 11.38 28.55 26.87
C VAL A 66 10.43 28.44 28.04
N ALA A 67 9.24 27.89 27.82
CA ALA A 67 8.37 27.54 28.93
C ALA A 67 9.15 26.54 29.78
N ALA A 68 9.52 26.95 31.00
CA ALA A 68 10.02 26.00 31.97
C ALA A 68 8.94 24.92 32.11
N PRO A 69 9.32 23.62 32.08
CA PRO A 69 8.44 22.62 32.66
C PRO A 69 8.00 23.15 34.03
N PRO A 70 6.70 23.10 34.39
CA PRO A 70 6.26 23.55 35.69
C PRO A 70 7.20 22.93 36.74
N GLU A 71 7.88 23.79 37.51
CA GLU A 71 8.71 23.37 38.63
C GLU A 71 7.76 22.74 39.65
N LEU A 72 7.54 21.43 39.50
CA LEU A 72 6.73 20.66 40.41
C LEU A 72 7.66 20.25 41.55
N ASP A 73 7.35 20.72 42.76
CA ASP A 73 8.01 20.41 44.04
C ASP A 73 7.92 18.91 44.43
N GLY A 74 7.95 18.00 43.47
CA GLY A 74 7.65 16.59 43.64
C GLY A 74 8.76 15.69 43.11
N ALA A 75 9.73 15.35 43.96
CA ALA A 75 10.69 14.28 43.68
C ALA A 75 10.01 12.95 43.26
N SER A 76 8.73 12.77 43.64
CA SER A 76 7.88 11.65 43.20
C SER A 76 7.52 11.72 41.71
N GLU A 77 7.15 12.89 41.19
CA GLU A 77 6.75 13.06 39.78
C GLU A 77 7.95 12.98 38.84
N GLU A 78 9.12 13.43 39.28
CA GLU A 78 10.37 13.28 38.51
C GLU A 78 10.77 11.80 38.40
N ALA A 79 10.60 11.01 39.47
CA ALA A 79 10.84 9.58 39.45
C ALA A 79 9.86 8.83 38.52
N GLU A 80 8.56 9.17 38.57
CA GLU A 80 7.56 8.63 37.65
C GLU A 80 7.86 8.99 36.20
N THR A 81 8.25 10.24 35.94
CA THR A 81 8.63 10.71 34.60
C THR A 81 9.86 9.98 34.08
N ALA A 82 10.88 9.78 34.91
CA ALA A 82 12.08 9.03 34.55
C ALA A 82 11.75 7.55 34.24
N GLN A 83 10.85 6.94 35.01
CA GLN A 83 10.40 5.58 34.76
C GLN A 83 9.58 5.47 33.46
N ALA A 84 8.69 6.41 33.19
CA ALA A 84 7.94 6.49 31.93
C ALA A 84 8.88 6.63 30.72
N LEU A 85 9.95 7.44 30.84
CA LEU A 85 10.98 7.57 29.80
C LEU A 85 11.75 6.26 29.58
N SER A 86 12.08 5.54 30.65
CA SER A 86 12.70 4.21 30.56
C SER A 86 11.81 3.22 29.80
N PHE A 87 10.50 3.22 30.10
CA PHE A 87 9.53 2.40 29.36
C PHE A 87 9.42 2.80 27.89
N LEU A 88 9.39 4.10 27.59
CA LEU A 88 9.40 4.59 26.20
C LEU A 88 10.62 4.10 25.43
N GLN A 89 11.80 4.14 26.06
CA GLN A 89 13.04 3.64 25.46
C GLN A 89 12.95 2.12 25.20
N ARG A 90 12.41 1.34 26.14
CA ARG A 90 12.20 -0.10 25.95
C ARG A 90 11.20 -0.41 24.84
N VAL A 91 10.07 0.29 24.80
CA VAL A 91 9.08 0.20 23.72
C VAL A 91 9.74 0.48 22.36
N ALA A 92 10.58 1.51 22.26
CA ALA A 92 11.31 1.83 21.04
C ALA A 92 12.30 0.73 20.62
N LEU A 93 12.96 0.07 21.57
CA LEU A 93 13.88 -1.05 21.28
C LEU A 93 13.16 -2.29 20.76
N VAL A 94 11.99 -2.63 21.32
CA VAL A 94 11.20 -3.80 20.89
C VAL A 94 10.31 -3.53 19.67
N SER A 95 10.18 -2.26 19.23
CA SER A 95 9.42 -1.89 18.04
C SER A 95 10.10 -2.26 16.70
N ARG A 96 11.21 -3.00 16.74
CA ARG A 96 11.96 -3.41 15.54
C ARG A 96 11.31 -4.62 14.87
N GLU A 97 11.49 -4.76 13.55
CA GLU A 97 10.85 -5.82 12.75
C GLU A 97 11.16 -7.25 13.24
N ASN A 98 12.35 -7.45 13.82
CA ASN A 98 12.86 -8.75 14.26
C ASN A 98 12.84 -8.96 15.78
N ALA A 99 12.09 -8.15 16.53
CA ALA A 99 11.98 -8.36 17.98
C ALA A 99 11.17 -9.64 18.28
N PRO A 100 11.66 -10.54 19.15
CA PRO A 100 10.90 -11.71 19.59
C PRO A 100 9.54 -11.31 20.15
N ASP A 101 8.49 -12.08 19.81
CA ASP A 101 7.14 -11.77 20.30
C ASP A 101 7.02 -11.90 21.82
N ALA A 102 7.85 -12.76 22.44
CA ALA A 102 7.97 -12.85 23.89
C ALA A 102 8.44 -11.52 24.50
N ASP A 103 9.55 -10.96 24.03
CA ASP A 103 10.09 -9.69 24.53
C ASP A 103 9.10 -8.53 24.36
N VAL A 104 8.35 -8.52 23.25
CA VAL A 104 7.30 -7.51 23.00
C VAL A 104 6.14 -7.67 23.97
N ALA A 105 5.69 -8.90 24.21
CA ALA A 105 4.64 -9.19 25.18
C ALA A 105 5.07 -8.79 26.60
N ASP A 106 6.30 -9.13 27.00
CA ASP A 106 6.85 -8.81 28.32
C ASP A 106 6.87 -7.29 28.55
N VAL A 107 7.42 -6.52 27.60
CA VAL A 107 7.42 -5.04 27.69
C VAL A 107 6.01 -4.47 27.74
N LEU A 108 5.08 -4.98 26.94
CA LEU A 108 3.68 -4.52 26.96
C LEU A 108 3.03 -4.80 28.32
N THR A 109 3.19 -6.01 28.86
CA THR A 109 2.64 -6.39 30.17
C THR A 109 3.21 -5.52 31.29
N GLU A 110 4.52 -5.29 31.31
CA GLU A 110 5.15 -4.43 32.31
C GLU A 110 4.66 -2.98 32.22
N VAL A 111 4.52 -2.45 31.01
CA VAL A 111 4.02 -1.07 30.81
C VAL A 111 2.55 -0.95 31.21
N ASP A 112 1.72 -1.93 30.83
CA ASP A 112 0.30 -1.95 31.21
C ASP A 112 0.13 -2.05 32.73
N GLN A 113 0.93 -2.90 33.38
CA GLN A 113 0.96 -3.02 34.83
C GLN A 113 1.34 -1.68 35.48
N TRP A 114 2.44 -1.07 35.05
CA TRP A 114 2.88 0.21 35.57
C TRP A 114 1.83 1.32 35.38
N LEU A 115 1.23 1.40 34.19
CA LEU A 115 0.16 2.36 33.90
C LEU A 115 -1.08 2.13 34.78
N SER A 116 -1.38 0.88 35.15
CA SER A 116 -2.51 0.56 36.03
C SER A 116 -2.25 0.94 37.49
N GLU A 117 -1.00 0.88 37.94
CA GLU A 117 -0.61 1.22 39.31
C GLU A 117 -0.46 2.74 39.52
N HIS A 118 0.00 3.46 38.49
CA HIS A 118 0.40 4.87 38.61
C HIS A 118 -0.57 5.85 37.94
N SER A 119 -1.63 5.36 37.26
CA SER A 119 -2.57 6.26 36.61
C SER A 119 -3.98 5.71 36.47
N GLU A 120 -4.87 6.16 37.35
CA GLU A 120 -6.33 6.07 37.09
C GLU A 120 -6.77 7.09 36.03
N ASP A 121 -6.07 8.23 35.88
CA ASP A 121 -6.40 9.25 34.88
C ASP A 121 -5.99 8.80 33.46
N PRO A 122 -6.95 8.66 32.52
CA PRO A 122 -6.68 8.34 31.13
C PRO A 122 -5.77 9.37 30.42
N ASN A 123 -5.68 10.60 30.92
CA ASN A 123 -4.89 11.68 30.31
C ASN A 123 -3.46 11.79 30.83
N SER A 124 -3.07 10.97 31.80
CA SER A 124 -1.68 10.90 32.25
C SER A 124 -0.84 10.05 31.29
N ASN A 125 0.47 10.33 31.23
CA ASN A 125 1.44 9.55 30.45
C ASN A 125 1.05 9.32 28.97
N LEU A 126 0.39 10.30 28.34
CA LEU A 126 -0.06 10.24 26.94
C LEU A 126 1.00 9.74 25.95
N PRO A 127 2.28 10.17 26.02
CA PRO A 127 3.29 9.67 25.09
C PRO A 127 3.50 8.15 25.19
N LEU A 128 3.56 7.61 26.41
CA LEU A 128 3.75 6.18 26.64
C LEU A 128 2.54 5.36 26.18
N ARG A 129 1.32 5.82 26.51
CA ARG A 129 0.08 5.20 26.05
C ARG A 129 -0.02 5.18 24.53
N ALA A 130 0.30 6.30 23.87
CA ALA A 130 0.30 6.40 22.42
C ALA A 130 1.35 5.47 21.77
N ALA A 131 2.54 5.35 22.37
CA ALA A 131 3.58 4.44 21.91
C ALA A 131 3.14 2.97 22.02
N VAL A 132 2.55 2.57 23.15
CA VAL A 132 1.99 1.22 23.35
C VAL A 132 0.89 0.89 22.33
N ILE A 133 -0.06 1.80 22.11
CA ILE A 133 -1.11 1.62 21.11
C ILE A 133 -0.51 1.44 19.71
N SER A 134 0.51 2.24 19.38
CA SER A 134 1.20 2.16 18.10
C SER A 134 1.93 0.82 17.93
N LEU A 135 2.61 0.34 18.96
CA LEU A 135 3.28 -0.97 18.95
C LEU A 135 2.29 -2.12 18.76
N ARG A 136 1.15 -2.10 19.46
CA ARG A 136 0.09 -3.11 19.28
C ARG A 136 -0.45 -3.12 17.85
N ARG A 137 -0.75 -1.95 17.28
CA ARG A 137 -1.21 -1.82 15.89
C ARG A 137 -0.15 -2.33 14.91
N PHE A 138 1.11 -2.01 15.16
CA PHE A 138 2.22 -2.47 14.34
C PHE A 138 2.31 -4.00 14.34
N LYS A 139 2.19 -4.66 15.50
CA LYS A 139 2.16 -6.13 15.59
C LYS A 139 0.99 -6.76 14.82
N VAL A 140 -0.21 -6.22 14.95
CA VAL A 140 -1.37 -6.67 14.16
C VAL A 140 -1.10 -6.56 12.65
N LEU A 141 -0.47 -5.47 12.21
CA LEU A 141 -0.10 -5.28 10.81
C LEU A 141 0.99 -6.24 10.34
N GLN A 142 1.97 -6.57 11.18
CA GLN A 142 2.98 -7.59 10.88
C GLN A 142 2.34 -8.97 10.68
N ASP A 143 1.46 -9.39 11.59
CA ASP A 143 0.77 -10.67 11.50
C ASP A 143 -0.13 -10.77 10.26
N GLN A 144 -0.78 -9.67 9.90
CA GLN A 144 -1.58 -9.60 8.67
C GLN A 144 -0.69 -9.69 7.43
N THR A 145 0.44 -8.98 7.42
CA THR A 145 1.41 -9.02 6.32
C THR A 145 1.95 -10.44 6.09
N GLU A 146 2.27 -11.19 7.15
CA GLU A 146 2.72 -12.58 7.01
C GLU A 146 1.62 -13.51 6.50
N ARG A 147 0.38 -13.34 6.98
CA ARG A 147 -0.77 -14.10 6.46
C ARG A 147 -1.00 -13.83 4.97
N ASP A 148 -0.99 -12.57 4.57
CA ASP A 148 -1.18 -12.15 3.18
C ASP A 148 -0.06 -12.69 2.28
N LYS A 149 1.19 -12.72 2.78
CA LYS A 149 2.33 -13.33 2.06
C LYS A 149 2.11 -14.82 1.82
N VAL A 150 1.63 -15.56 2.81
CA VAL A 150 1.35 -17.00 2.70
C VAL A 150 0.20 -17.23 1.71
N GLU A 151 -0.90 -16.48 1.84
CA GLU A 151 -2.05 -16.57 0.94
C GLU A 151 -1.65 -16.25 -0.51
N HIS A 152 -0.89 -15.18 -0.72
CA HIS A 152 -0.39 -14.82 -2.04
C HIS A 152 0.46 -15.93 -2.67
N ARG A 153 1.33 -16.59 -1.89
CA ARG A 153 2.11 -17.75 -2.38
C ARG A 153 1.19 -18.91 -2.78
N GLN A 154 0.15 -19.18 -1.99
CA GLN A 154 -0.82 -20.24 -2.26
C GLN A 154 -1.62 -19.95 -3.54
N LEU A 155 -2.20 -18.75 -3.67
CA LEU A 155 -2.94 -18.33 -4.86
C LEU A 155 -2.07 -18.37 -6.11
N ARG A 156 -0.80 -17.94 -6.00
CA ARG A 156 0.16 -18.04 -7.10
C ARG A 156 0.42 -19.49 -7.53
N HIS A 157 0.50 -20.42 -6.58
CA HIS A 157 0.65 -21.84 -6.88
C HIS A 157 -0.61 -22.40 -7.57
N GLN A 158 -1.79 -22.08 -7.06
CA GLN A 158 -3.07 -22.50 -7.65
C GLN A 158 -3.25 -21.97 -9.08
N LEU A 159 -2.92 -20.71 -9.33
CA LEU A 159 -2.97 -20.11 -10.65
C LEU A 159 -2.02 -20.81 -11.62
N LYS A 160 -0.80 -21.13 -11.18
CA LYS A 160 0.17 -21.87 -11.98
C LYS A 160 -0.32 -23.28 -12.31
N HIS A 161 -0.95 -23.96 -11.36
CA HIS A 161 -1.52 -25.30 -11.57
C HIS A 161 -2.72 -25.25 -12.53
N SER A 162 -3.67 -24.34 -12.31
CA SER A 162 -4.83 -24.13 -13.18
C SER A 162 -4.41 -23.83 -14.62
N ARG A 163 -3.37 -22.99 -14.81
CA ARG A 163 -2.81 -22.72 -16.14
C ARG A 163 -2.26 -23.96 -16.82
N ARG A 164 -1.50 -24.80 -16.09
CA ARG A 164 -0.96 -26.06 -16.65
C ARG A 164 -2.07 -27.02 -17.06
N ASN A 165 -3.13 -27.11 -16.27
CA ASN A 165 -4.28 -27.95 -16.58
C ASN A 165 -5.00 -27.44 -17.84
N ALA A 166 -5.25 -26.13 -17.92
CA ALA A 166 -5.84 -25.53 -19.13
C ALA A 166 -4.98 -25.76 -20.38
N ASP A 167 -3.65 -25.64 -20.26
CA ASP A 167 -2.73 -25.92 -21.37
C ASP A 167 -2.77 -27.40 -21.78
N HIS A 168 -2.95 -28.32 -20.82
CA HIS A 168 -3.11 -29.75 -21.08
C HIS A 168 -4.45 -30.04 -21.77
N ASP A 169 -5.54 -29.51 -21.25
CA ASP A 169 -6.89 -29.68 -21.80
C ASP A 169 -6.95 -29.16 -23.24
N LEU A 170 -6.31 -28.01 -23.52
CA LEU A 170 -6.23 -27.45 -24.86
C LEU A 170 -5.47 -28.38 -25.83
N LYS A 171 -4.36 -28.97 -25.40
CA LYS A 171 -3.62 -29.96 -26.21
C LYS A 171 -4.44 -31.22 -26.46
N THR A 172 -5.11 -31.74 -25.43
CA THR A 172 -5.96 -32.92 -25.55
C THR A 172 -7.14 -32.65 -26.48
N SER A 173 -7.78 -31.50 -26.35
CA SER A 173 -8.91 -31.10 -27.22
C SER A 173 -8.47 -30.98 -28.68
N ARG A 174 -7.31 -30.37 -28.92
CA ARG A 174 -6.72 -30.26 -30.26
C ARG A 174 -6.41 -31.63 -30.87
N ALA A 175 -5.82 -32.55 -30.09
CA ALA A 175 -5.52 -33.90 -30.58
C ALA A 175 -6.79 -34.69 -30.93
N VAL A 176 -7.85 -34.53 -30.13
CA VAL A 176 -9.18 -35.12 -30.43
C VAL A 176 -9.77 -34.52 -31.71
N GLU A 177 -9.72 -33.20 -31.86
CA GLU A 177 -10.20 -32.51 -33.07
C GLU A 177 -9.46 -32.99 -34.33
N GLU A 178 -8.13 -33.05 -34.30
CA GLU A 178 -7.31 -33.54 -35.41
C GLU A 178 -7.63 -35.01 -35.77
N SER A 179 -7.85 -35.87 -34.75
CA SER A 179 -8.28 -37.26 -34.96
C SER A 179 -9.67 -37.35 -35.60
N LEU A 180 -10.61 -36.51 -35.19
CA LEU A 180 -11.96 -36.49 -35.77
C LEU A 180 -11.96 -35.99 -37.21
N LEU A 181 -11.20 -34.93 -37.51
CA LEU A 181 -11.04 -34.42 -38.87
C LEU A 181 -10.45 -35.46 -39.81
N THR A 182 -9.43 -36.20 -39.34
CA THR A 182 -8.84 -37.31 -40.11
C THR A 182 -9.89 -38.38 -40.41
N ARG A 183 -10.69 -38.76 -39.41
CA ARG A 183 -11.74 -39.77 -39.59
C ARG A 183 -12.85 -39.32 -40.55
N ILE A 184 -13.21 -38.04 -40.52
CA ILE A 184 -14.18 -37.46 -41.48
C ILE A 184 -13.62 -37.59 -42.90
N GLN A 185 -12.36 -37.23 -43.13
CA GLN A 185 -11.74 -37.35 -44.45
C GLN A 185 -11.68 -38.79 -44.97
N GLU A 186 -11.36 -39.76 -44.09
CA GLU A 186 -11.41 -41.19 -44.44
C GLU A 186 -12.82 -41.60 -44.88
N LEU A 187 -13.84 -41.23 -44.10
CA LEU A 187 -15.23 -41.53 -44.41
C LEU A 187 -15.70 -40.88 -45.72
N GLU A 188 -15.28 -39.64 -45.99
CA GLU A 188 -15.57 -38.95 -47.24
C GLU A 188 -14.94 -39.65 -48.46
N GLN A 189 -13.70 -40.14 -48.31
CA GLN A 189 -13.02 -40.91 -49.35
C GLN A 189 -13.71 -42.25 -49.60
N ASP A 190 -14.05 -42.99 -48.53
CA ASP A 190 -14.77 -44.26 -48.63
C ASP A 190 -16.12 -44.06 -49.35
N HIS A 191 -16.88 -43.03 -48.96
CA HIS A 191 -18.14 -42.68 -49.63
C HIS A 191 -17.94 -42.30 -51.11
N ALA A 192 -16.89 -41.56 -51.45
CA ALA A 192 -16.61 -41.18 -52.84
C ALA A 192 -16.33 -42.40 -53.73
N LEU A 193 -15.68 -43.42 -53.17
CA LEU A 193 -15.43 -44.70 -53.85
C LEU A 193 -16.73 -45.51 -54.04
N GLU A 194 -17.61 -45.54 -53.04
CA GLU A 194 -18.89 -46.26 -53.10
C GLU A 194 -19.91 -45.62 -54.05
N VAL A 195 -19.93 -44.29 -54.18
CA VAL A 195 -20.92 -43.58 -55.02
C VAL A 195 -20.51 -43.53 -56.50
N SER A 196 -19.22 -43.61 -56.82
CA SER A 196 -18.71 -43.56 -58.21
C SER A 196 -19.31 -44.59 -59.19
N PRO A 197 -19.68 -45.84 -58.82
CA PRO A 197 -20.23 -46.81 -59.76
C PRO A 197 -21.72 -46.59 -60.11
N LEU A 198 -22.47 -45.82 -59.31
CA LEU A 198 -23.93 -45.72 -59.45
C LEU A 198 -24.41 -44.60 -60.40
N THR A 199 -23.50 -43.83 -61.01
CA THR A 199 -23.84 -42.64 -61.82
C THR A 199 -23.86 -42.84 -63.33
N VAL A 200 -23.67 -44.06 -63.86
CA VAL A 200 -23.52 -44.26 -65.32
C VAL A 200 -24.82 -44.59 -66.08
N GLU A 201 -25.90 -44.99 -65.41
CA GLU A 201 -27.11 -45.45 -66.13
C GLU A 201 -28.36 -44.74 -65.62
N ASN A 202 -28.58 -43.47 -66.00
CA ASN A 202 -29.95 -42.93 -66.13
C ASN A 202 -30.01 -41.63 -66.97
N GLY A 203 -30.37 -41.84 -68.23
CA GLY A 203 -31.30 -41.05 -69.07
C GLY A 203 -31.64 -39.60 -68.70
N LYS A 204 -31.07 -38.68 -69.48
CA LYS A 204 -31.71 -37.71 -70.41
C LYS A 204 -32.96 -36.88 -70.06
N ASP A 205 -33.63 -37.02 -68.94
CA ASP A 205 -34.85 -36.23 -68.72
C ASP A 205 -34.52 -34.90 -68.04
N GLY A 206 -34.58 -33.84 -68.86
CA GLY A 206 -34.34 -32.45 -68.47
C GLY A 206 -35.29 -32.00 -67.37
N PHE A 207 -34.79 -31.97 -66.14
CA PHE A 207 -35.45 -31.31 -65.02
C PHE A 207 -34.57 -30.16 -64.53
N THR A 208 -34.88 -28.96 -65.02
CA THR A 208 -34.34 -27.69 -64.52
C THR A 208 -34.78 -27.47 -63.08
N PHE A 209 -33.84 -27.61 -62.14
CA PHE A 209 -34.06 -27.22 -60.76
C PHE A 209 -33.95 -25.69 -60.61
N PRO A 210 -34.89 -25.04 -59.90
CA PRO A 210 -34.83 -23.61 -59.66
C PRO A 210 -33.69 -23.27 -58.70
N SER A 211 -32.85 -22.32 -59.13
CA SER A 211 -31.79 -21.67 -58.35
C SER A 211 -32.35 -21.04 -57.08
N LEU A 212 -32.23 -21.73 -55.95
CA LEU A 212 -32.44 -21.13 -54.64
C LEU A 212 -31.20 -20.34 -54.25
N HIS A 213 -31.30 -19.02 -54.45
CA HIS A 213 -30.41 -18.00 -53.91
C HIS A 213 -30.28 -18.16 -52.38
N SER A 214 -29.20 -18.76 -51.91
CA SER A 214 -28.80 -18.75 -50.50
C SER A 214 -27.93 -17.51 -50.23
N SER A 215 -28.57 -16.35 -50.07
CA SER A 215 -27.91 -15.06 -49.80
C SER A 215 -28.56 -14.33 -48.62
N SER A 216 -28.59 -14.92 -47.42
CA SER A 216 -29.18 -14.24 -46.26
C SER A 216 -28.69 -14.65 -44.86
N TYR A 217 -27.46 -15.17 -44.71
CA TYR A 217 -26.93 -15.55 -43.38
C TYR A 217 -25.75 -14.71 -42.85
N LEU A 218 -25.43 -13.58 -43.49
CA LEU A 218 -24.30 -12.71 -43.08
C LEU A 218 -24.69 -11.38 -42.40
N ASP A 219 -25.97 -11.11 -42.14
CA ASP A 219 -26.44 -9.77 -41.72
C ASP A 219 -26.66 -9.56 -40.21
N CYS A 220 -26.13 -10.41 -39.33
CA CYS A 220 -26.38 -10.32 -37.87
C CYS A 220 -25.21 -9.84 -37.00
N MET A 221 -24.19 -9.16 -37.56
CA MET A 221 -22.99 -8.73 -36.80
C MET A 221 -22.77 -7.21 -36.66
N HIS A 222 -23.68 -6.36 -37.13
CA HIS A 222 -23.54 -4.89 -37.00
C HIS A 222 -24.65 -4.24 -36.17
N ASN A 223 -24.64 -4.43 -34.85
CA ASN A 223 -25.31 -3.49 -33.93
C ASN A 223 -24.69 -3.54 -32.53
N LEU A 224 -23.44 -3.08 -32.41
CA LEU A 224 -22.83 -2.76 -31.12
C LEU A 224 -23.15 -1.30 -30.78
N ASN A 225 -24.22 -1.09 -30.01
CA ASN A 225 -24.55 0.21 -29.46
C ASN A 225 -23.73 0.45 -28.17
N PRO A 226 -22.87 1.48 -28.09
CA PRO A 226 -22.09 1.73 -26.89
C PRO A 226 -23.00 2.25 -25.77
N TYR A 227 -23.38 1.38 -24.84
CA TYR A 227 -24.06 1.78 -23.61
C TYR A 227 -23.07 2.57 -22.72
N ARG A 228 -23.32 3.87 -22.57
CA ARG A 228 -22.64 4.72 -21.59
C ARG A 228 -23.24 4.42 -20.21
N ILE A 229 -22.48 3.78 -19.32
CA ILE A 229 -22.86 3.62 -17.92
C ILE A 229 -22.56 4.94 -17.20
N PRO A 230 -23.56 5.68 -16.69
CA PRO A 230 -23.32 6.91 -15.94
C PRO A 230 -22.67 6.59 -14.59
N GLY A 231 -21.51 7.19 -14.29
CA GLY A 231 -20.91 7.18 -12.95
C GLY A 231 -19.49 6.63 -12.80
N ILE A 232 -18.85 6.15 -13.88
CA ILE A 232 -17.45 5.66 -13.80
C ILE A 232 -16.51 6.73 -14.38
N PRO A 233 -15.59 7.30 -13.57
CA PRO A 233 -14.58 8.23 -14.07
C PRO A 233 -13.63 7.51 -15.04
N THR A 234 -13.32 8.20 -16.13
CA THR A 234 -12.64 7.75 -17.35
C THR A 234 -11.35 6.94 -17.10
N LEU A 235 -11.43 5.63 -17.29
CA LEU A 235 -10.30 4.76 -17.63
C LEU A 235 -10.73 3.91 -18.83
N ASN A 236 -9.94 3.95 -19.91
CA ASN A 236 -10.14 3.27 -21.19
C ASN A 236 -10.40 1.76 -21.04
N THR A 237 -11.64 1.39 -20.73
CA THR A 237 -12.07 0.00 -20.56
C THR A 237 -13.29 -0.21 -21.44
N VAL A 238 -13.13 -0.99 -22.50
CA VAL A 238 -14.23 -1.40 -23.38
C VAL A 238 -14.76 -2.73 -22.84
N ILE A 239 -15.98 -2.73 -22.30
CA ILE A 239 -16.65 -3.94 -21.84
C ILE A 239 -17.54 -4.45 -22.98
N LEU A 240 -17.20 -5.60 -23.56
CA LEU A 240 -18.02 -6.27 -24.56
C LEU A 240 -18.98 -7.24 -23.84
N LEU A 241 -20.27 -6.94 -23.85
CA LEU A 241 -21.30 -7.84 -23.35
C LEU A 241 -21.85 -8.66 -24.52
N ILE A 242 -21.49 -9.94 -24.57
CA ILE A 242 -22.03 -10.87 -25.57
C ILE A 242 -23.35 -11.41 -25.03
N HIS A 243 -24.45 -11.10 -25.71
CA HIS A 243 -25.76 -11.64 -25.38
C HIS A 243 -25.95 -12.99 -26.12
N CYS A 244 -25.98 -14.10 -25.38
CA CYS A 244 -26.33 -15.40 -25.91
C CYS A 244 -27.83 -15.67 -25.65
N PRO A 245 -28.69 -15.70 -26.69
CA PRO A 245 -30.14 -15.76 -26.52
C PRO A 245 -30.68 -17.11 -25.98
N ASN A 246 -29.83 -18.11 -25.73
CA ASN A 246 -30.25 -19.47 -25.33
C ASN A 246 -29.84 -19.90 -23.92
N LEU A 247 -29.40 -18.99 -23.04
CA LEU A 247 -29.04 -19.33 -21.66
C LEU A 247 -29.76 -18.40 -20.67
N PRO A 248 -30.72 -18.92 -19.87
CA PRO A 248 -31.34 -18.12 -18.83
C PRO A 248 -30.31 -17.86 -17.70
N ASN A 249 -30.04 -16.58 -17.43
CA ASN A 249 -29.38 -16.04 -16.23
C ASN A 249 -27.87 -16.29 -16.01
N ARG A 250 -27.01 -16.17 -17.03
CA ARG A 250 -25.57 -15.95 -16.79
C ARG A 250 -24.96 -14.92 -17.74
N PHE A 251 -24.83 -13.68 -17.28
CA PHE A 251 -23.91 -12.71 -17.89
C PHE A 251 -22.49 -12.98 -17.35
N ARG A 252 -21.55 -13.32 -18.23
CA ARG A 252 -20.12 -13.34 -17.90
C ARG A 252 -19.47 -12.11 -18.54
N PRO A 253 -19.02 -11.11 -17.76
CA PRO A 253 -18.24 -10.02 -18.33
C PRO A 253 -16.86 -10.53 -18.72
N ILE A 254 -16.47 -10.33 -19.98
CA ILE A 254 -15.08 -10.51 -20.43
C ILE A 254 -14.46 -9.12 -20.48
N VAL A 255 -13.45 -8.89 -19.64
CA VAL A 255 -12.74 -7.62 -19.56
C VAL A 255 -11.45 -7.72 -20.35
N TYR A 256 -11.36 -6.99 -21.46
CA TYR A 256 -10.11 -6.84 -22.20
C TYR A 256 -9.41 -5.55 -21.75
N ARG A 257 -8.13 -5.67 -21.40
CA ARG A 257 -7.26 -4.51 -21.15
C ARG A 257 -6.54 -4.19 -22.46
N LEU A 258 -6.96 -3.12 -23.13
CA LEU A 258 -6.21 -2.61 -24.28
C LEU A 258 -4.86 -2.09 -23.80
N SER A 259 -3.78 -2.56 -24.43
CA SER A 259 -2.39 -2.14 -24.17
C SER A 259 -2.08 -0.84 -24.89
#